data_AF-A0A379FGH3-F1
#
_entry.id   AF-A0A379FGH3-F1
#
_cell.length_a   1.000
_cell.length_b   1.000
_cell.length_c   1.000
_cell.angle_alpha   90.00
_cell.angle_beta   90.00
_cell.angle_gamma   90.00
#
_symmetry.space_group_name_H-M   'P 1'
#
loop_
_entity.id
_entity.type
_entity.pdbx_description
1 polymer ?
#
loop_
_entity_poly.entity_id
_entity_poly.type
_entity_poly.pdbx_seq_one_letter_code
_entity_poly.pdbx_strand_id
1 'polypeptide(L)'
;MDRKWFYQDEGFTVYRTTNNLFLVESAEGDYQLFEANPHKINTLRLMKSADRHNNALHYRYANDGELVQIHDDAYLTDIRLHYDEITQTLTVGDPPPRTRRKNAGHLYL
;
A
#
# COMPACT_ATOMS: atom_id res chain seq x y z
N MET A 1 23.56 1.69 -0.16
CA MET A 1 23.29 3.13 -0.37
C MET A 1 21.89 3.25 -0.93
N ASP A 2 21.04 4.03 -0.27
CA ASP A 2 19.73 4.39 -0.82
C ASP A 2 19.91 5.56 -1.80
N ARG A 3 19.22 5.51 -2.94
CA ARG A 3 19.36 6.52 -4.01
C ARG A 3 18.17 7.46 -3.98
N LYS A 4 18.41 8.77 -4.06
CA LYS A 4 17.38 9.82 -4.05
C LYS A 4 17.42 10.60 -5.37
N TRP A 5 16.25 10.86 -5.92
CA TRP A 5 16.02 11.77 -7.05
C TRP A 5 14.95 12.77 -6.70
N PHE A 6 15.14 14.03 -7.10
CA PHE A 6 14.17 15.10 -6.90
C PHE A 6 13.66 15.56 -8.26
N TYR A 7 12.35 15.54 -8.44
CA TYR A 7 11.64 15.93 -9.65
C TYR A 7 10.96 17.26 -9.36
N GLN A 8 11.72 18.34 -9.55
CA GLN A 8 11.35 19.69 -9.09
C GLN A 8 10.10 20.21 -9.78
N ASP A 9 9.97 19.97 -11.09
CA ASP A 9 8.85 20.46 -11.90
C ASP A 9 7.56 19.68 -11.60
N GLU A 10 7.69 18.50 -11.00
CA GLU A 10 6.61 17.59 -10.65
C GLU A 10 6.26 17.57 -9.16
N GLY A 11 7.07 18.23 -8.32
CA GLY A 11 6.78 18.41 -6.89
C GLY A 11 6.94 17.16 -6.02
N PHE A 12 7.75 16.18 -6.44
CA PHE A 12 7.98 14.95 -5.66
C PHE A 12 9.45 14.50 -5.60
N THR A 13 9.74 13.70 -4.59
CA THR A 13 11.02 13.02 -4.40
C THR A 13 10.82 11.51 -4.57
N VAL A 14 11.75 10.85 -5.25
CA VAL A 14 11.82 9.39 -5.32
C VAL A 14 13.03 8.89 -4.54
N TYR A 15 12.80 7.97 -3.61
CA TYR A 15 13.85 7.22 -2.93
C TYR A 15 13.81 5.76 -3.37
N ARG A 16 14.97 5.16 -3.57
CA ARG A 16 15.13 3.73 -3.81
C ARG A 16 15.98 3.13 -2.70
N THR A 17 15.38 2.19 -1.97
CA THR A 17 16.09 1.43 -0.94
C THR A 17 17.01 0.38 -1.55
N THR A 18 17.97 -0.09 -0.77
CA THR A 18 18.81 -1.26 -1.14
C THR A 18 18.02 -2.54 -1.45
N ASN A 19 16.82 -2.69 -0.88
CA ASN A 19 15.91 -3.82 -1.15
C ASN A 19 14.98 -3.59 -2.35
N ASN A 20 15.27 -2.59 -3.21
CA ASN A 20 14.46 -2.24 -4.38
C ASN A 20 13.01 -1.84 -4.07
N LEU A 21 12.76 -1.33 -2.86
CA LEU A 21 11.55 -0.57 -2.58
C LEU A 21 11.71 0.87 -3.07
N PHE A 22 10.65 1.42 -3.63
CA PHE A 22 10.59 2.79 -4.13
C PHE A 22 9.61 3.60 -3.29
N LEU A 23 10.06 4.72 -2.72
CA LEU A 23 9.22 5.68 -2.03
C LEU A 23 9.05 6.89 -2.92
N VAL A 24 7.83 7.28 -3.22
CA VAL A 24 7.50 8.54 -3.88
C VAL A 24 6.84 9.44 -2.82
N GLU A 25 7.42 10.59 -2.56
CA GLU A 25 7.00 11.54 -1.52
C GLU A 25 6.71 12.90 -2.15
N SER A 26 5.51 13.45 -1.92
CA SER A 26 5.16 14.80 -2.35
C SER A 26 5.81 15.86 -1.47
N ALA A 27 5.81 17.12 -1.92
CA ALA A 27 6.27 18.25 -1.11
C ALA A 27 5.46 18.45 0.18
N GLU A 28 4.20 18.00 0.19
CA GLU A 28 3.26 18.10 1.32
C GLU A 28 3.43 16.97 2.36
N GLY A 29 4.30 16.00 2.09
CA GLY A 29 4.60 14.88 2.98
C GLY A 29 3.67 13.67 2.81
N ASP A 30 2.84 13.65 1.76
CA ASP A 30 2.12 12.44 1.37
C ASP A 30 3.09 11.50 0.65
N TYR A 31 3.00 10.20 0.90
CA TYR A 31 3.92 9.24 0.30
C TYR A 31 3.29 7.93 -0.12
N GLN A 32 3.93 7.29 -1.08
CA GLN A 32 3.56 6.00 -1.65
C GLN A 32 4.79 5.09 -1.69
N LEU A 33 4.65 3.87 -1.18
CA LEU A 33 5.68 2.85 -1.20
C LEU A 33 5.33 1.81 -2.25
N PHE A 34 6.29 1.49 -3.10
CA PHE A 34 6.18 0.51 -4.16
C PHE A 34 7.26 -0.56 -4.07
N GLU A 35 6.95 -1.74 -4.59
CA GLU A 35 7.91 -2.81 -4.84
C GLU A 35 7.86 -3.29 -6.28
N ALA A 36 8.90 -4.01 -6.72
CA ALA A 36 8.88 -4.70 -7.99
C ALA A 36 7.72 -5.70 -8.03
N ASN A 37 6.94 -5.72 -9.11
CA ASN A 37 5.87 -6.68 -9.27
C ASN A 37 6.45 -8.05 -9.68
N PRO A 38 6.32 -9.10 -8.86
CA PRO A 38 6.86 -10.42 -9.18
C PRO A 38 6.15 -11.11 -10.37
N HIS A 39 4.93 -10.67 -10.73
CA HIS A 39 4.12 -11.25 -11.81
C HIS A 39 4.19 -10.45 -13.11
N LYS A 40 4.71 -9.22 -13.07
CA LYS A 40 4.76 -8.31 -14.23
C LYS A 40 6.12 -7.64 -14.32
N ILE A 41 7.00 -8.19 -15.17
CA ILE A 41 8.36 -7.70 -15.39
C ILE A 41 8.35 -6.20 -15.72
N ASN A 42 9.31 -5.46 -15.18
CA ASN A 42 9.49 -4.01 -15.37
C ASN A 42 8.30 -3.16 -14.91
N THR A 43 7.43 -3.69 -14.04
CA THR A 43 6.38 -2.90 -13.39
C THR A 43 6.58 -2.88 -11.88
N LEU A 44 6.05 -1.83 -11.25
CA LEU A 44 5.97 -1.70 -9.81
C LEU A 44 4.53 -1.94 -9.36
N ARG A 45 4.34 -2.43 -8.13
CA ARG A 45 3.04 -2.46 -7.47
C ARG A 45 3.07 -1.66 -6.17
N LEU A 46 1.95 -1.02 -5.85
CA LEU A 46 1.80 -0.17 -4.67
C LEU A 46 1.64 -1.05 -3.43
N MET A 47 2.45 -0.84 -2.41
CA MET A 47 2.37 -1.55 -1.12
C MET A 47 1.61 -0.73 -0.08
N LYS A 48 1.86 0.57 -0.04
CA LYS A 48 1.35 1.48 0.98
C LYS A 48 1.16 2.88 0.41
N SER A 49 0.11 3.57 0.83
CA SER A 49 -0.01 5.01 0.73
C SER A 49 -0.24 5.58 2.12
N ALA A 50 0.31 6.76 2.41
CA ALA A 50 0.01 7.45 3.66
C ALA A 50 0.09 8.97 3.49
N ASP A 51 -0.67 9.68 4.33
CA ASP A 51 -0.57 11.12 4.45
C ASP A 51 0.55 11.54 5.42
N ARG A 52 0.79 12.85 5.51
CA ARG A 52 1.76 13.44 6.47
C ARG A 52 1.49 13.13 7.96
N HIS A 53 0.30 12.64 8.31
CA HIS A 53 -0.07 12.25 9.68
C HIS A 53 0.07 10.75 9.90
N ASN A 54 0.64 10.00 8.95
CA ASN A 54 0.74 8.55 8.92
C ASN A 54 -0.62 7.83 8.90
N ASN A 55 -1.69 8.47 8.46
CA ASN A 55 -2.91 7.76 8.11
C ASN A 55 -2.61 6.92 6.87
N ALA A 56 -2.51 5.60 7.05
CA ALA A 56 -1.99 4.71 6.03
C ALA A 56 -3.03 3.72 5.50
N LEU A 57 -2.95 3.44 4.21
CA LEU A 57 -3.59 2.30 3.57
C LEU A 57 -2.52 1.33 3.06
N HIS A 58 -2.75 0.04 3.30
CA HIS A 58 -1.92 -1.07 2.84
C HIS A 58 -2.66 -1.83 1.75
N TYR A 59 -1.89 -2.28 0.75
CA TYR A 59 -2.39 -2.95 -0.44
C TYR A 59 -1.89 -4.39 -0.43
N ARG A 60 -2.80 -5.35 -0.28
CA ARG A 60 -2.44 -6.76 -0.24
C ARG A 60 -2.81 -7.44 -1.55
N TYR A 61 -1.83 -8.14 -2.11
CA TYR A 61 -1.98 -8.93 -3.32
C TYR A 61 -2.09 -10.42 -2.98
N ALA A 62 -2.84 -11.17 -3.78
CA ALA A 62 -2.84 -12.62 -3.78
C ALA A 62 -1.54 -13.16 -4.40
N ASN A 63 -1.34 -14.48 -4.28
CA ASN A 63 -0.14 -15.17 -4.76
C ASN A 63 0.00 -15.17 -6.28
N ASP A 64 -1.07 -14.89 -7.02
CA ASP A 64 -1.10 -14.73 -8.47
C ASP A 64 -0.83 -13.27 -8.91
N GLY A 65 -0.74 -12.34 -7.95
CA GLY A 65 -0.45 -10.93 -8.19
C GLY A 65 -1.67 -10.03 -8.29
N GLU A 66 -2.89 -10.53 -8.05
CA GLU A 66 -4.09 -9.70 -8.04
C GLU A 66 -4.25 -8.92 -6.73
N LEU A 67 -4.73 -7.68 -6.80
CA LEU A 67 -5.03 -6.89 -5.60
C LEU A 67 -6.33 -7.39 -4.97
N VAL A 68 -6.25 -7.90 -3.73
CA VAL A 68 -7.40 -8.52 -3.05
C VAL A 68 -7.85 -7.77 -1.80
N GLN A 69 -7.05 -6.82 -1.31
CA GLN A 69 -7.46 -6.01 -0.16
C GLN A 69 -6.77 -4.65 -0.12
N ILE A 70 -7.53 -3.64 0.32
CA ILE A 70 -7.02 -2.36 0.82
C ILE A 70 -7.47 -2.21 2.26
N HIS A 71 -6.55 -1.93 3.18
CA HIS A 71 -6.91 -1.77 4.60
C HIS A 71 -6.03 -0.74 5.31
N ASP A 72 -6.54 -0.14 6.39
CA ASP A 72 -5.71 0.67 7.29
C ASP A 72 -5.04 -0.20 8.38
N ASP A 73 -4.19 0.41 9.21
CA ASP A 73 -3.46 -0.27 10.27
C ASP A 73 -4.38 -0.96 11.30
N ALA A 74 -5.55 -0.38 11.54
CA ALA A 74 -6.53 -0.86 12.52
C ALA A 74 -7.59 -1.80 11.92
N TYR A 75 -7.55 -2.02 10.60
CA TYR A 75 -8.61 -2.67 9.81
C TYR A 75 -10.00 -2.02 10.04
N LEU A 76 -10.01 -0.71 10.34
CA LEU A 76 -11.22 0.11 10.40
C LEU A 76 -11.71 0.46 8.99
N THR A 77 -10.78 0.56 8.07
CA THR A 77 -10.96 0.40 6.64
C THR A 77 -10.51 -1.01 6.27
N ASP A 78 -11.40 -1.82 5.73
CA ASP A 78 -11.09 -3.15 5.20
C ASP A 78 -11.97 -3.39 3.97
N ILE A 79 -11.39 -3.15 2.79
CA ILE A 79 -12.04 -3.31 1.50
C ILE A 79 -11.49 -4.60 0.88
N ARG A 80 -12.36 -5.58 0.68
CA ARG A 80 -12.03 -6.81 -0.05
C ARG A 80 -12.38 -6.64 -1.51
N LEU A 81 -11.48 -7.05 -2.38
CA LEU A 81 -11.61 -6.86 -3.81
C LEU A 81 -11.67 -8.21 -4.51
N HIS A 82 -12.58 -8.32 -5.47
CA HIS A 82 -12.68 -9.47 -6.38
C HIS A 82 -12.75 -8.96 -7.80
N TYR A 83 -11.78 -9.36 -8.61
CA TYR A 83 -11.77 -9.09 -10.04
C TYR A 83 -12.42 -10.26 -10.77
N ASP A 84 -13.44 -9.96 -11.57
CA ASP A 84 -14.06 -10.94 -12.46
C ASP A 84 -13.47 -10.74 -13.87
N GLU A 85 -12.64 -11.69 -14.31
CA GLU A 85 -11.95 -11.59 -15.59
C GLU A 85 -12.91 -11.64 -16.80
N ILE A 86 -14.05 -12.33 -16.68
CA ILE A 86 -15.00 -12.52 -17.76
C ILE A 86 -15.74 -11.21 -18.05
N THR A 87 -16.15 -10.53 -16.99
CA THR A 87 -16.89 -9.26 -17.07
C THR A 87 -15.97 -8.05 -17.03
N GLN A 88 -14.68 -8.23 -16.71
CA GLN A 88 -13.68 -7.19 -16.47
C GLN A 88 -14.13 -6.18 -15.40
N THR A 89 -14.80 -6.68 -14.36
CA THR A 89 -15.31 -5.84 -13.26
C THR A 89 -14.53 -6.06 -11.98
N LEU A 90 -14.33 -4.98 -11.23
CA LEU A 90 -13.80 -5.03 -9.87
C LEU A 90 -14.95 -4.80 -8.90
N THR A 91 -15.18 -5.76 -8.01
CA THR A 91 -16.26 -5.70 -7.03
C THR A 91 -15.71 -5.66 -5.61
N VAL A 92 -16.48 -5.05 -4.70
CA VAL A 92 -16.18 -5.03 -3.28
C VAL A 92 -16.90 -6.19 -2.61
N GLY A 93 -16.13 -7.08 -1.98
CA GLY A 93 -16.66 -8.17 -1.17
C GLY A 93 -16.82 -7.77 0.30
N ASP A 94 -17.58 -8.58 1.04
CA ASP A 94 -17.75 -8.37 2.48
C ASP A 94 -16.44 -8.63 3.23
N PRO A 95 -15.99 -7.70 4.10
CA PRO A 95 -14.89 -7.99 5.00
C PRO A 95 -15.30 -9.08 6.01
N PRO A 96 -14.34 -9.90 6.49
CA PRO A 96 -14.64 -10.86 7.54
C PRO A 96 -15.18 -10.13 8.78
N PRO A 97 -16.08 -10.76 9.56
CA PRO A 97 -16.63 -10.13 10.75
C PRO A 97 -15.50 -9.68 11.68
N ARG A 98 -15.57 -8.41 12.11
CA ARG A 98 -14.57 -7.83 13.02
C ARG A 98 -14.54 -8.62 14.32
N THR A 99 -13.53 -9.45 14.49
CA THR A 99 -13.20 -9.96 15.81
C THR A 99 -12.56 -8.82 16.58
N ARG A 100 -13.17 -8.42 17.71
CA ARG A 100 -12.50 -7.51 18.65
C ARG A 100 -11.17 -8.15 19.02
N ARG A 101 -10.05 -7.60 18.53
CA ARG A 101 -8.75 -7.83 19.16
C ARG A 101 -8.92 -7.44 20.63
N LYS A 102 -8.83 -8.40 21.54
CA LYS A 102 -8.65 -8.09 22.96
C LYS A 102 -7.32 -7.33 23.02
N ASN A 103 -7.38 -6.03 23.26
CA ASN A 103 -6.20 -5.22 23.50
C ASN A 103 -5.46 -5.83 24.69
N ALA A 104 -4.39 -6.59 24.43
CA ALA A 104 -3.36 -6.81 25.42
C ALA A 104 -2.61 -5.48 25.49
N GLY A 105 -3.01 -4.63 26.43
CA GLY A 105 -2.37 -3.35 26.65
C GLY A 105 -0.90 -3.56 26.99
N HIS A 106 -0.03 -2.99 26.16
CA HIS A 106 1.31 -2.60 26.58
C HIS A 106 1.49 -1.15 26.14
N LEU A 107 1.18 -0.24 27.08
CA LEU A 107 1.78 1.08 27.10
C LEU A 107 3.27 0.90 27.35
N TYR A 108 4.12 1.39 26.45
CA TYR A 108 5.47 1.76 26.81
C TYR A 108 5.48 3.28 27.05
N LEU A 109 5.99 3.65 28.22
CA LEU A 109 6.28 5.03 28.66
C LEU A 109 7.32 5.67 27.75
#